data_AF-A0A1H3UCP2-F1
#
_entry.id   AF-A0A1H3UCP2-F1
#
_cell.length_a   1.000
_cell.length_b   1.000
_cell.length_c   1.000
_cell.angle_alpha   90.00
_cell.angle_beta   90.00
_cell.angle_gamma   90.00
#
_symmetry.space_group_name_H-M   'P 1'
#
loop_
_entity.id
_entity.type
_entity.pdbx_description
1 polymer ?
#
loop_
_entity_poly.entity_id
_entity_poly.type
_entity_poly.pdbx_seq_one_letter_code
_entity_poly.pdbx_strand_id
1 'polypeptide(L)'
;MDSQFGIAHVWTQGDFVTRAVAVILLAMSVASWLVMIIKALDIVKFKKYARNAQDFWHSPDLASGLEKLGNDRSNPFRYLVLEGREATAHHRKTSAHLHDTLDISDWVTRCMRNGISEFTARLQSGLAILASVGSTAPFIGLFGTVWGIYHALVAIGLSGQSSIDKVAGPIGEALIMTALGLAVAIPAVLGYNAVVRGNKSILNALNSFAHDMHAYFVTGARVSIDGKEAGNVLPLKKGA
;
A
#
# COMPACT_ATOMS: atom_id res chain seq x y z
N MET A 1 18.43 45.07 11.70
CA MET A 1 18.26 43.76 12.36
C MET A 1 17.10 43.07 11.66
N ASP A 2 17.32 41.81 11.31
CA ASP A 2 16.30 40.77 11.03
C ASP A 2 15.54 40.77 9.70
N SER A 3 16.21 40.36 8.63
CA SER A 3 15.63 39.46 7.58
C SER A 3 16.67 38.99 6.55
N GLN A 4 17.91 38.68 6.97
CA GLN A 4 19.01 38.41 6.03
C GLN A 4 19.23 36.92 5.71
N PHE A 5 18.51 36.02 6.39
CA PHE A 5 18.48 34.59 6.09
C PHE A 5 17.04 34.16 5.83
N GLY A 6 16.70 33.93 4.58
CA GLY A 6 15.34 33.54 4.20
C GLY A 6 15.31 32.86 2.86
N ILE A 7 14.31 31.98 2.68
CA ILE A 7 14.01 31.31 1.41
C ILE A 7 13.90 32.32 0.26
N ALA A 8 13.46 33.55 0.55
CA ALA A 8 13.43 34.67 -0.39
C ALA A 8 14.83 35.10 -0.87
N HIS A 9 15.85 35.12 -0.02
CA HIS A 9 17.23 35.44 -0.40
C HIS A 9 17.83 34.35 -1.28
N VAL A 10 17.67 33.08 -0.88
CA VAL A 10 18.04 31.88 -1.66
C VAL A 10 17.32 31.87 -3.01
N TRP A 11 16.07 32.34 -3.07
CA TRP A 11 15.38 32.46 -4.35
C TRP A 11 16.00 33.57 -5.20
N THR A 12 16.24 34.76 -4.66
CA THR A 12 16.80 35.89 -5.44
C THR A 12 18.27 35.72 -5.86
N GLN A 13 19.10 35.08 -5.05
CA GLN A 13 20.52 34.79 -5.35
C GLN A 13 20.74 33.39 -5.95
N GLY A 14 19.77 32.49 -5.82
CA GLY A 14 19.87 31.12 -6.27
C GLY A 14 19.88 31.01 -7.78
N ASP A 15 20.95 30.37 -8.26
CA ASP A 15 21.13 29.94 -9.63
C ASP A 15 19.96 29.05 -10.11
N PHE A 16 19.78 28.92 -11.42
CA PHE A 16 18.63 28.19 -12.01
C PHE A 16 18.50 26.76 -11.46
N VAL A 17 19.63 26.09 -11.25
CA VAL A 17 19.70 24.70 -10.75
C VAL A 17 19.19 24.57 -9.32
N THR A 18 19.54 25.48 -8.40
CA THR A 18 19.08 25.40 -7.00
C THR A 18 17.57 25.60 -6.89
N ARG A 19 16.99 26.49 -7.71
CA ARG A 19 15.53 26.66 -7.80
C ARG A 19 14.86 25.39 -8.35
N ALA A 20 15.41 24.78 -9.39
CA ALA A 20 14.89 23.54 -9.96
C ALA A 20 14.90 22.39 -8.94
N VAL A 21 15.99 22.21 -8.21
CA VAL A 21 16.11 21.20 -7.15
C VAL A 21 15.06 21.42 -6.05
N ALA A 22 14.88 22.65 -5.58
CA ALA A 22 13.88 22.97 -4.57
C ALA A 22 12.44 22.68 -5.04
N VAL A 23 12.11 23.01 -6.29
CA VAL A 23 10.79 22.72 -6.89
C VAL A 23 10.56 21.22 -7.02
N ILE A 24 11.58 20.45 -7.44
CA ILE A 24 11.48 18.99 -7.53
C ILE A 24 11.24 18.38 -6.14
N LEU A 25 12.01 18.78 -5.12
CA LEU A 25 11.81 18.30 -3.75
C LEU A 25 10.42 18.65 -3.22
N LEU A 26 9.92 19.85 -3.51
CA LEU A 26 8.57 20.26 -3.14
C LEU A 26 7.50 19.39 -3.83
N ALA A 27 7.64 19.14 -5.13
CA ALA A 27 6.71 18.29 -5.88
C ALA A 27 6.72 16.85 -5.34
N MET A 28 7.89 16.30 -5.03
CA MET A 28 8.05 14.98 -4.39
C MET A 28 7.37 14.93 -3.01
N SER A 29 7.53 15.99 -2.22
CA SER A 29 6.87 16.13 -0.92
C SER A 29 5.35 16.07 -1.05
N VAL A 30 4.77 16.92 -1.92
CA VAL A 30 3.32 16.95 -2.15
C VAL A 30 2.82 15.59 -2.65
N ALA A 31 3.50 14.98 -3.62
CA ALA A 31 3.13 13.66 -4.13
C ALA A 31 3.14 12.59 -3.02
N SER A 32 4.17 12.59 -2.17
CA SER A 32 4.28 11.63 -1.06
C SER A 32 3.15 11.80 -0.03
N TRP A 33 2.79 13.03 0.32
CA TRP A 33 1.70 13.32 1.24
C TRP A 33 0.34 12.92 0.67
N LEU A 34 0.08 13.23 -0.61
CA LEU A 34 -1.16 12.84 -1.28
C LEU A 34 -1.34 11.32 -1.27
N VAL A 35 -0.32 10.58 -1.68
CA VAL A 35 -0.39 9.11 -1.70
C VAL A 35 -0.51 8.54 -0.28
N MET A 36 0.18 9.13 0.71
CA MET A 36 0.10 8.69 2.11
C MET A 36 -1.32 8.85 2.66
N ILE A 37 -1.99 9.98 2.41
CA ILE A 37 -3.37 10.22 2.86
C ILE A 37 -4.33 9.25 2.19
N ILE A 38 -4.26 9.10 0.86
CA ILE A 38 -5.13 8.17 0.11
C ILE A 38 -4.98 6.74 0.64
N LYS A 39 -3.73 6.28 0.82
CA LYS A 39 -3.47 4.92 1.31
C LYS A 39 -3.85 4.73 2.78
N ALA A 40 -3.73 5.77 3.60
CA ALA A 40 -4.22 5.71 4.98
C ALA A 40 -5.75 5.51 5.02
N LEU A 41 -6.50 6.23 4.18
CA LEU A 41 -7.94 6.07 4.05
C LEU A 41 -8.32 4.68 3.53
N ASP A 42 -7.62 4.18 2.52
CA ASP A 42 -7.79 2.81 2.01
C ASP A 42 -7.61 1.78 3.13
N ILE A 43 -6.57 1.91 3.96
CA ILE A 43 -6.32 0.97 5.07
C ILE A 43 -7.46 1.00 6.08
N VAL A 44 -7.96 2.18 6.45
CA VAL A 44 -9.11 2.30 7.36
C VAL A 44 -10.35 1.64 6.76
N LYS A 45 -10.62 1.90 5.47
CA LYS A 45 -11.73 1.30 4.72
C LYS A 45 -11.64 -0.23 4.69
N PHE A 46 -10.50 -0.78 4.28
CA PHE A 46 -10.33 -2.23 4.14
C PHE A 46 -10.24 -2.96 5.49
N LYS A 47 -9.74 -2.31 6.55
CA LYS A 47 -9.84 -2.85 7.92
C LYS A 47 -11.29 -2.99 8.37
N LYS A 48 -12.15 -2.05 8.02
CA LYS A 48 -13.60 -2.17 8.27
C LYS A 48 -14.19 -3.36 7.52
N TYR A 49 -13.85 -3.54 6.25
CA TYR A 49 -14.30 -4.70 5.47
C TYR A 49 -13.81 -6.04 6.03
N ALA A 50 -12.55 -6.10 6.48
CA ALA A 50 -12.03 -7.29 7.14
C ALA A 50 -12.76 -7.62 8.44
N ARG A 51 -13.21 -6.60 9.20
CA ARG A 51 -14.03 -6.80 10.40
C ARG A 51 -15.42 -7.34 10.04
N ASN A 52 -16.09 -6.74 9.07
CA ASN A 52 -17.39 -7.23 8.59
C ASN A 52 -17.31 -8.67 8.05
N ALA A 53 -16.17 -9.07 7.50
CA ALA A 53 -15.94 -10.45 7.06
C ALA A 53 -15.82 -11.46 8.22
N GLN A 54 -15.51 -11.02 9.45
CA GLN A 54 -15.65 -11.85 10.64
C GLN A 54 -17.13 -11.99 11.03
N ASP A 55 -17.90 -10.90 10.95
CA ASP A 55 -19.35 -10.92 11.24
C ASP A 55 -20.15 -11.75 10.23
N PHE A 56 -19.65 -11.84 8.98
CA PHE A 56 -20.19 -12.73 7.93
C PHE A 56 -20.34 -14.16 8.43
N TRP A 57 -19.32 -14.71 9.12
CA TRP A 57 -19.31 -16.10 9.60
C TRP A 57 -20.30 -16.38 10.74
N HIS A 58 -20.80 -15.33 11.39
CA HIS A 58 -21.83 -15.42 12.42
C HIS A 58 -23.25 -15.35 11.84
N SER A 59 -23.39 -15.45 10.51
CA SER A 59 -24.68 -15.37 9.83
C SER A 59 -25.26 -16.77 9.60
N PRO A 60 -26.59 -16.94 9.66
CA PRO A 60 -27.22 -18.26 9.54
C PRO A 60 -27.07 -18.86 8.13
N ASP A 61 -26.90 -18.03 7.11
CA ASP A 61 -26.78 -18.45 5.72
C ASP A 61 -25.89 -17.49 4.91
N LEU A 62 -25.49 -17.95 3.73
CA LEU A 62 -24.60 -17.23 2.82
C LEU A 62 -25.19 -15.90 2.32
N ALA A 63 -26.51 -15.82 2.11
CA ALA A 63 -27.16 -14.59 1.63
C ALA A 63 -27.17 -13.53 2.74
N SER A 64 -27.55 -13.90 3.97
CA SER A 64 -27.47 -13.03 5.15
C SER A 64 -26.03 -12.58 5.44
N GLY A 65 -25.04 -13.47 5.26
CA GLY A 65 -23.63 -13.10 5.38
C GLY A 65 -23.21 -12.06 4.32
N LEU A 66 -23.65 -12.24 3.08
CA LEU A 66 -23.33 -11.33 1.98
C LEU A 66 -23.85 -9.91 2.21
N GLU A 67 -25.01 -9.77 2.88
CA GLU A 67 -25.55 -8.47 3.28
C GLU A 67 -24.62 -7.74 4.27
N LYS A 68 -23.99 -8.45 5.21
CA LYS A 68 -23.02 -7.86 6.16
C LYS A 68 -21.75 -7.33 5.49
N LEU A 69 -21.37 -7.91 4.35
CA LEU A 69 -20.27 -7.41 3.52
C LEU A 69 -20.65 -6.15 2.73
N GLY A 70 -21.93 -5.77 2.73
CA GLY A 70 -22.47 -4.60 2.05
C GLY A 70 -22.55 -4.76 0.53
N ASN A 71 -22.86 -3.66 -0.17
CA ASN A 71 -23.02 -3.67 -1.63
C ASN A 71 -21.87 -2.97 -2.39
N ASP A 72 -20.77 -2.65 -1.71
CA ASP A 72 -19.61 -2.05 -2.35
C ASP A 72 -18.87 -3.08 -3.21
N ARG A 73 -18.85 -2.87 -4.53
CA ARG A 73 -18.11 -3.72 -5.49
C ARG A 73 -16.60 -3.69 -5.27
N SER A 74 -16.08 -2.67 -4.59
CA SER A 74 -14.67 -2.57 -4.23
C SER A 74 -14.30 -3.35 -2.96
N ASN A 75 -15.27 -3.99 -2.29
CA ASN A 75 -14.99 -4.87 -1.15
C ASN A 75 -14.41 -6.22 -1.63
N PRO A 76 -13.11 -6.51 -1.37
CA PRO A 76 -12.46 -7.72 -1.85
C PRO A 76 -13.02 -9.00 -1.21
N PHE A 77 -13.51 -8.92 0.03
CA PHE A 77 -14.14 -10.05 0.72
C PHE A 77 -15.44 -10.43 0.02
N ARG A 78 -16.25 -9.43 -0.34
CA ARG A 78 -17.50 -9.63 -1.08
C ARG A 78 -17.24 -10.24 -2.46
N TYR A 79 -16.26 -9.68 -3.18
CA TYR A 79 -15.85 -10.15 -4.49
C TYR A 79 -15.51 -11.64 -4.45
N LEU A 80 -14.73 -12.06 -3.44
CA LEU A 80 -14.33 -13.46 -3.28
C LEU A 80 -15.49 -14.43 -3.07
N VAL A 81 -16.50 -14.01 -2.29
CA VAL A 81 -17.72 -14.83 -2.08
C VAL A 81 -18.50 -15.00 -3.39
N LEU A 82 -18.65 -13.92 -4.16
CA LEU A 82 -19.35 -13.95 -5.44
C LEU A 82 -18.61 -14.82 -6.46
N GLU A 83 -17.31 -14.63 -6.59
CA GLU A 83 -16.46 -15.38 -7.52
C GLU A 83 -16.45 -16.89 -7.16
N GLY A 84 -16.35 -17.24 -5.88
CA GLY A 84 -16.44 -18.63 -5.43
C GLY A 84 -17.81 -19.27 -5.70
N ARG A 85 -18.90 -18.51 -5.53
CA ARG A 85 -20.26 -18.97 -5.86
C ARG A 85 -20.43 -19.20 -7.37
N GLU A 86 -19.91 -18.30 -8.20
CA GLU A 86 -19.97 -18.45 -9.66
C GLU A 86 -19.09 -19.61 -10.13
N ALA A 87 -17.89 -19.78 -9.56
CA ALA A 87 -16.98 -20.88 -9.86
C ALA A 87 -17.62 -22.26 -9.57
N THR A 88 -18.27 -22.41 -8.42
CA THR A 88 -18.99 -23.65 -8.06
C THR A 88 -20.22 -23.89 -8.96
N ALA A 89 -20.96 -22.85 -9.32
CA ALA A 89 -22.11 -22.95 -10.22
C ALA A 89 -21.71 -23.29 -11.68
N HIS A 90 -20.61 -22.72 -12.17
CA HIS A 90 -20.09 -22.96 -13.51
C HIS A 90 -19.57 -24.39 -13.67
N HIS A 91 -18.88 -24.92 -12.65
CA HIS A 91 -18.45 -26.31 -12.65
C HIS A 91 -19.66 -27.25 -12.73
N ARG A 92 -20.68 -27.06 -11.86
CA ARG A 92 -21.91 -27.89 -11.84
C ARG A 92 -22.63 -27.96 -13.20
N LYS A 93 -22.55 -26.90 -14.02
CA LYS A 93 -23.16 -26.86 -15.36
C LYS A 93 -22.29 -27.47 -16.47
N THR A 94 -20.97 -27.53 -16.26
CA THR A 94 -19.99 -27.94 -17.30
C THR A 94 -19.51 -29.39 -17.12
N SER A 95 -19.84 -30.06 -16.00
CA SER A 95 -19.47 -31.45 -15.65
C SER A 95 -20.13 -32.56 -16.51
N ALA A 96 -20.21 -32.41 -17.85
CA ALA A 96 -20.72 -33.45 -18.75
C ALA A 96 -19.62 -34.21 -19.54
N HIS A 97 -18.33 -33.92 -19.33
CA HIS A 97 -17.25 -34.56 -20.08
C HIS A 97 -16.23 -35.28 -19.18
N LEU A 98 -15.94 -36.53 -19.55
CA LEU A 98 -15.44 -37.62 -18.69
C LEU A 98 -13.90 -37.73 -18.59
N HIS A 99 -13.11 -36.69 -18.91
CA HIS A 99 -11.64 -36.87 -18.97
C HIS A 99 -10.74 -35.66 -18.64
N ASP A 100 -11.26 -34.55 -18.13
CA ASP A 100 -10.41 -33.37 -17.81
C ASP A 100 -10.92 -32.61 -16.58
N THR A 101 -11.40 -33.35 -15.59
CA THR A 101 -11.94 -32.80 -14.34
C THR A 101 -10.82 -32.25 -13.48
N LEU A 102 -10.45 -31.00 -13.72
CA LEU A 102 -9.89 -30.16 -12.66
C LEU A 102 -10.83 -30.30 -11.45
N ASP A 103 -10.29 -30.71 -10.29
CA ASP A 103 -11.05 -30.81 -9.05
C ASP A 103 -11.74 -29.46 -8.78
N ILE A 104 -13.00 -29.48 -8.34
CA ILE A 104 -13.74 -28.28 -7.92
C ILE A 104 -12.91 -27.48 -6.93
N SER A 105 -12.19 -28.20 -6.05
CA SER A 105 -11.23 -27.63 -5.11
C SER A 105 -10.16 -26.80 -5.80
N ASP A 106 -9.54 -27.32 -6.86
CA ASP A 106 -8.47 -26.65 -7.61
C ASP A 106 -9.01 -25.44 -8.39
N TRP A 107 -10.19 -25.57 -9.00
CA TRP A 107 -10.82 -24.47 -9.73
C TRP A 107 -11.17 -23.30 -8.82
N VAL A 108 -11.86 -23.57 -7.70
CA VAL A 108 -12.22 -22.54 -6.70
C VAL A 108 -10.98 -21.89 -6.11
N THR A 109 -9.94 -22.68 -5.79
CA THR A 109 -8.66 -22.16 -5.30
C THR A 109 -8.00 -21.21 -6.30
N ARG A 110 -8.01 -21.55 -7.61
CA ARG A 110 -7.44 -20.69 -8.65
C ARG A 110 -8.20 -19.37 -8.78
N CYS A 111 -9.52 -19.39 -8.83
CA CYS A 111 -10.34 -18.17 -8.86
C CYS A 111 -10.03 -17.27 -7.65
N MET A 112 -10.07 -17.83 -6.44
CA MET A 112 -9.77 -17.07 -5.23
C MET A 112 -8.35 -16.48 -5.22
N ARG A 113 -7.34 -17.23 -5.65
CA ARG A 113 -5.95 -16.73 -5.76
C ARG A 113 -5.83 -15.62 -6.79
N ASN A 114 -6.56 -15.70 -7.90
CA ASN A 114 -6.57 -14.65 -8.92
C ASN A 114 -7.17 -13.36 -8.34
N GLY A 115 -8.33 -13.44 -7.68
CA GLY A 115 -8.95 -12.28 -7.01
C GLY A 115 -8.06 -11.65 -5.94
N ILE A 116 -7.38 -12.45 -5.12
CA ILE A 116 -6.41 -11.96 -4.13
C ILE A 116 -5.21 -11.27 -4.81
N SER A 117 -4.71 -11.84 -5.91
CA SER A 117 -3.57 -11.29 -6.65
C SER A 117 -3.91 -9.95 -7.30
N GLU A 118 -5.09 -9.83 -7.90
CA GLU A 118 -5.58 -8.56 -8.46
C GLU A 118 -5.73 -7.49 -7.38
N PHE A 119 -6.33 -7.85 -6.24
CA PHE A 119 -6.46 -6.93 -5.11
C PHE A 119 -5.10 -6.52 -4.53
N THR A 120 -4.14 -7.45 -4.46
CA THR A 120 -2.76 -7.17 -4.01
C THR A 120 -2.09 -6.14 -4.91
N ALA A 121 -2.21 -6.29 -6.24
CA ALA A 121 -1.67 -5.33 -7.19
C ALA A 121 -2.28 -3.93 -7.00
N ARG A 122 -3.59 -3.84 -6.76
CA ARG A 122 -4.27 -2.57 -6.46
C ARG A 122 -3.78 -1.93 -5.16
N LEU A 123 -3.56 -2.72 -4.11
CA LEU A 123 -3.00 -2.23 -2.85
C LEU A 123 -1.58 -1.68 -3.02
N GLN A 124 -0.76 -2.33 -3.86
CA GLN A 124 0.63 -1.95 -4.16
C GLN A 124 0.74 -0.73 -5.08
N SER A 125 -0.29 -0.40 -5.86
CA SER A 125 -0.30 0.80 -6.69
C SER A 125 0.01 2.06 -5.87
N GLY A 126 0.86 2.95 -6.39
CA GLY A 126 1.28 4.18 -5.72
C GLY A 126 2.37 4.02 -4.65
N LEU A 127 2.62 2.82 -4.10
CA LEU A 127 3.72 2.62 -3.13
C LEU A 127 5.09 2.87 -3.76
N ALA A 128 5.23 2.63 -5.06
CA ALA A 128 6.45 2.94 -5.81
C ALA A 128 6.83 4.42 -5.68
N ILE A 129 5.86 5.34 -5.63
CA ILE A 129 6.13 6.77 -5.46
C ILE A 129 6.78 7.04 -4.10
N LEU A 130 6.23 6.52 -2.99
CA LEU A 130 6.83 6.71 -1.67
C LEU A 130 8.21 6.04 -1.57
N ALA A 131 8.37 4.85 -2.14
CA ALA A 131 9.64 4.14 -2.15
C ALA A 131 10.71 4.93 -2.93
N SER A 132 10.37 5.42 -4.12
CA SER A 132 11.27 6.23 -4.95
C SER A 132 11.57 7.58 -4.29
N VAL A 133 10.57 8.29 -3.76
CA VAL A 133 10.79 9.57 -3.07
C VAL A 133 11.68 9.38 -1.85
N GLY A 134 11.40 8.35 -1.04
CA GLY A 134 12.17 8.03 0.16
C GLY A 134 13.63 7.70 -0.13
N SER A 135 13.94 7.06 -1.27
CA SER A 135 15.32 6.71 -1.64
C SER A 135 16.04 7.81 -2.42
N THR A 136 15.34 8.63 -3.21
CA THR A 136 15.96 9.60 -4.13
C THR A 136 16.02 11.03 -3.57
N ALA A 137 15.07 11.46 -2.73
CA ALA A 137 15.04 12.82 -2.20
C ALA A 137 16.31 13.23 -1.43
N PRO A 138 16.97 12.37 -0.62
CA PRO A 138 18.22 12.74 0.03
C PRO A 138 19.35 13.04 -0.96
N PHE A 139 19.43 12.27 -2.06
CA PHE A 139 20.45 12.46 -3.09
C PHE A 139 20.19 13.72 -3.93
N ILE A 140 18.92 14.04 -4.17
CA ILE A 140 18.54 15.29 -4.84
C ILE A 140 18.91 16.50 -3.96
N GLY A 141 18.68 16.41 -2.64
CA GLY A 141 19.12 17.44 -1.69
C GLY A 141 20.64 17.57 -1.63
N LEU A 142 21.37 16.45 -1.57
CA LEU A 142 22.83 16.42 -1.62
C LEU A 142 23.36 17.06 -2.91
N PHE A 143 22.77 16.76 -4.05
CA PHE A 143 23.12 17.37 -5.33
C PHE A 143 22.94 18.89 -5.29
N GLY A 144 21.84 19.39 -4.75
CA GLY A 144 21.61 20.83 -4.57
C GLY A 144 22.70 21.49 -3.73
N THR A 145 23.13 20.84 -2.65
CA THR A 145 24.20 21.33 -1.78
C THR A 145 25.55 21.35 -2.50
N VAL A 146 25.90 20.28 -3.22
CA VAL A 146 27.16 20.20 -3.99
C VAL A 146 27.19 21.29 -5.07
N TRP A 147 26.09 21.50 -5.77
CA TRP A 147 25.99 22.57 -6.78
C TRP A 147 26.13 23.96 -6.15
N GLY A 148 25.44 24.20 -5.03
CA GLY A 148 25.52 25.48 -4.32
C GLY A 148 26.94 25.82 -3.85
N ILE A 149 27.62 24.85 -3.24
CA ILE A 149 29.02 25.03 -2.81
C ILE A 149 29.95 25.25 -4.02
N TYR A 150 29.76 24.50 -5.11
CA TYR A 150 30.54 24.69 -6.33
C TYR A 150 30.41 26.12 -6.87
N HIS A 151 29.19 26.62 -7.00
CA HIS A 151 28.94 27.95 -7.55
C HIS A 151 29.48 29.06 -6.63
N ALA A 152 29.37 28.87 -5.31
CA ALA A 152 29.96 29.77 -4.32
C ALA A 152 31.48 29.86 -4.46
N LEU A 153 32.17 28.72 -4.56
CA LEU A 153 33.62 28.66 -4.71
C LEU A 153 34.11 29.30 -6.02
N VAL A 154 33.39 29.09 -7.13
CA VAL A 154 33.69 29.74 -8.41
C VAL A 154 33.57 31.27 -8.29
N ALA A 155 32.49 31.77 -7.68
CA ALA A 155 32.30 33.21 -7.49
C ALA A 155 33.39 33.84 -6.62
N ILE A 156 33.81 33.16 -5.55
CA ILE A 156 34.92 33.58 -4.69
C ILE A 156 36.23 33.62 -5.50
N GLY A 157 36.52 32.57 -6.25
CA GLY A 157 37.72 32.49 -7.10
C GLY A 157 37.81 33.59 -8.16
N LEU A 158 36.68 33.96 -8.76
CA LEU A 158 36.60 35.08 -9.72
C LEU A 158 36.76 36.44 -9.05
N SER A 159 36.28 36.60 -7.81
CA SER A 159 36.34 37.87 -7.07
C SER A 159 37.71 38.19 -6.47
N GLY A 160 38.59 37.17 -6.34
CA GLY A 160 39.91 37.31 -5.72
C GLY A 160 39.88 37.60 -4.20
N GLN A 161 38.71 37.66 -3.57
CA GLN A 161 38.54 37.93 -2.14
C GLN A 161 38.23 36.63 -1.39
N SER A 162 39.17 36.17 -0.55
CA SER A 162 39.04 34.90 0.19
C SER A 162 38.58 35.06 1.65
N SER A 163 37.88 36.14 2.01
CA SER A 163 37.45 36.33 3.41
C SER A 163 36.40 35.30 3.82
N ILE A 164 36.53 34.76 5.04
CA ILE A 164 35.61 33.77 5.62
C ILE A 164 34.15 34.24 5.58
N ASP A 165 33.90 35.53 5.79
CA ASP A 165 32.57 36.13 5.77
C ASP A 165 31.88 36.00 4.40
N LYS A 166 32.65 35.95 3.31
CA LYS A 166 32.13 35.77 1.94
C LYS A 166 31.86 34.31 1.59
N VAL A 167 32.45 33.38 2.35
CA VAL A 167 32.35 31.93 2.13
C VAL A 167 31.25 31.32 2.99
N ALA A 168 31.09 31.78 4.24
CA ALA A 168 30.19 31.17 5.22
C ALA A 168 28.70 31.24 4.83
N GLY A 169 28.25 32.36 4.25
CA GLY A 169 26.85 32.56 3.84
C GLY A 169 26.39 31.55 2.77
N PRO A 170 27.01 31.55 1.58
CA PRO A 170 26.61 30.66 0.49
C PRO A 170 26.69 29.16 0.83
N ILE A 171 27.69 28.77 1.64
CA ILE A 171 27.80 27.38 2.10
C ILE A 171 26.66 27.03 3.05
N GLY A 172 26.31 27.93 3.98
CA GLY A 172 25.17 27.75 4.88
C GLY A 172 23.84 27.59 4.12
N GLU A 173 23.63 28.38 3.07
CA GLU A 173 22.45 28.27 2.21
C GLU A 173 22.40 26.95 1.44
N ALA A 174 23.55 26.48 0.95
CA ALA A 174 23.64 25.19 0.27
C ALA A 174 23.20 24.04 1.19
N LEU A 175 23.59 24.05 2.47
CA LEU A 175 23.22 23.00 3.44
C LEU A 175 21.70 22.86 3.66
N ILE A 176 20.93 23.91 3.40
CA ILE A 176 19.46 23.87 3.50
C ILE A 176 18.89 22.85 2.49
N MET A 177 19.51 22.68 1.32
CA MET A 177 19.02 21.73 0.30
C MET A 177 19.09 20.29 0.77
N THR A 178 20.16 19.90 1.47
CA THR A 178 20.25 18.56 2.09
C THR A 178 19.18 18.40 3.18
N ALA A 179 18.98 19.41 4.02
CA ALA A 179 17.97 19.37 5.07
C ALA A 179 16.56 19.20 4.48
N LEU A 180 16.24 19.90 3.39
CA LEU A 180 14.98 19.71 2.65
C LEU A 180 14.86 18.31 2.06
N GLY A 181 15.93 17.77 1.45
CA GLY A 181 15.95 16.40 0.94
C GLY A 181 15.59 15.36 2.02
N LEU A 182 16.16 15.51 3.22
CA LEU A 182 15.85 14.66 4.37
C LEU A 182 14.42 14.87 4.89
N ALA A 183 13.96 16.12 4.96
CA ALA A 183 12.60 16.46 5.39
C ALA A 183 11.52 15.87 4.47
N VAL A 184 11.83 15.68 3.18
CA VAL A 184 10.96 14.99 2.21
C VAL A 184 11.08 13.47 2.32
N ALA A 185 12.30 12.95 2.48
CA ALA A 185 12.56 11.51 2.50
C ALA A 185 11.99 10.80 3.74
N ILE A 186 12.17 11.38 4.93
CA ILE A 186 11.82 10.73 6.20
C ILE A 186 10.32 10.41 6.25
N PRO A 187 9.39 11.36 6.00
CA PRO A 187 7.96 11.05 5.99
C PRO A 187 7.59 10.03 4.90
N ALA A 188 8.21 10.10 3.72
CA ALA A 188 7.92 9.17 2.63
C ALA A 188 8.28 7.72 3.01
N VAL A 189 9.44 7.49 3.63
CA VAL A 189 9.88 6.16 4.08
C VAL A 189 8.99 5.64 5.22
N LEU A 190 8.64 6.50 6.19
CA LEU A 190 7.74 6.12 7.28
C LEU A 190 6.34 5.76 6.76
N GLY A 191 5.80 6.59 5.86
CA GLY A 191 4.53 6.34 5.19
C GLY A 191 4.53 5.03 4.41
N TYR A 192 5.59 4.76 3.64
CA TYR A 192 5.74 3.51 2.89
C TYR A 192 5.66 2.30 3.82
N ASN A 193 6.45 2.31 4.90
CA ASN A 193 6.49 1.22 5.87
C ASN A 193 5.15 1.03 6.59
N ALA A 194 4.47 2.11 6.96
CA ALA A 194 3.15 2.05 7.58
C ALA A 194 2.11 1.45 6.63
N VAL A 195 2.11 1.87 5.37
CA VAL A 195 1.17 1.38 4.35
C VAL A 195 1.42 -0.10 4.04
N VAL A 196 2.68 -0.51 3.84
CA VAL A 196 3.04 -1.92 3.61
C VAL A 196 2.58 -2.80 4.76
N ARG A 197 2.77 -2.36 6.01
CA ARG A 197 2.32 -3.09 7.20
C ARG A 197 0.79 -3.21 7.26
N GLY A 198 0.08 -2.12 6.95
CA GLY A 198 -1.38 -2.12 6.86
C GLY A 198 -1.89 -3.09 5.79
N ASN A 199 -1.31 -3.04 4.59
CA ASN A 199 -1.66 -3.92 3.47
C ASN A 199 -1.43 -5.39 3.84
N LYS A 200 -0.31 -5.73 4.49
CA LYS A 200 -0.03 -7.10 4.95
C LYS A 200 -1.11 -7.62 5.90
N SER A 201 -1.57 -6.79 6.84
CA SER A 201 -2.64 -7.17 7.75
C SER A 201 -3.96 -7.46 7.02
N ILE A 202 -4.31 -6.64 6.02
CA ILE A 202 -5.53 -6.82 5.22
C ILE A 202 -5.43 -8.08 4.36
N LEU A 203 -4.29 -8.28 3.70
CA LEU A 203 -4.04 -9.46 2.86
C LEU A 203 -4.06 -10.75 3.67
N ASN A 204 -3.52 -10.76 4.89
CA ASN A 204 -3.62 -11.90 5.78
C ASN A 204 -5.09 -12.23 6.09
N ALA A 205 -5.89 -11.24 6.46
CA ALA A 205 -7.32 -11.43 6.71
C ALA A 205 -8.08 -11.95 5.47
N LEU A 206 -7.74 -11.43 4.29
CA LEU A 206 -8.33 -11.87 3.02
C LEU A 206 -7.94 -13.31 2.68
N ASN A 207 -6.68 -13.71 2.88
CA ASN A 207 -6.23 -15.09 2.66
C ASN A 207 -6.89 -16.06 3.65
N SER A 208 -7.00 -15.70 4.93
CA SER A 208 -7.73 -16.52 5.91
C SER A 208 -9.21 -16.68 5.52
N PHE A 209 -9.85 -15.58 5.11
CA PHE A 209 -11.23 -15.64 4.63
C PHE A 209 -11.39 -16.51 3.38
N ALA A 210 -10.43 -16.44 2.44
CA ALA A 210 -10.39 -17.29 1.25
C ALA A 210 -10.29 -18.77 1.59
N HIS A 211 -9.43 -19.11 2.56
CA HIS A 211 -9.26 -20.48 3.01
C HIS A 211 -10.54 -21.04 3.63
N ASP A 212 -11.15 -20.27 4.53
CA ASP A 212 -12.42 -20.65 5.16
C ASP A 212 -13.54 -20.79 4.10
N MET A 213 -13.57 -19.92 3.09
CA MET A 213 -14.52 -19.98 1.97
C MET A 213 -14.31 -21.20 1.08
N HIS A 214 -13.07 -21.54 0.75
CA HIS A 214 -12.74 -22.74 -0.01
C HIS A 214 -13.23 -23.99 0.73
N ALA A 215 -12.94 -24.09 2.03
CA ALA A 215 -13.45 -25.16 2.88
C ALA A 215 -14.98 -25.23 2.86
N TYR A 216 -15.66 -24.09 3.00
CA TYR A 216 -17.12 -24.02 2.96
C TYR A 216 -17.68 -24.50 1.61
N PHE A 217 -17.10 -24.09 0.48
CA PHE A 217 -17.56 -24.50 -0.85
C PHE A 217 -17.31 -25.98 -1.15
N VAL A 218 -16.24 -26.57 -0.61
CA VAL A 218 -15.89 -27.98 -0.84
C VAL A 218 -16.63 -28.92 0.13
N THR A 219 -16.75 -28.55 1.41
CA THR A 219 -17.24 -29.44 2.46
C THR A 219 -18.64 -29.09 2.98
N GLY A 220 -19.17 -27.90 2.67
CA GLY A 220 -20.42 -27.39 3.23
C GLY A 220 -20.30 -26.87 4.66
N ALA A 221 -19.12 -26.98 5.29
CA ALA A 221 -18.82 -26.50 6.63
C ALA A 221 -17.58 -25.61 6.64
N ARG A 222 -17.50 -24.68 7.59
CA ARG A 222 -16.29 -23.89 7.83
C ARG A 222 -15.22 -24.79 8.46
N VAL A 223 -13.96 -24.65 8.05
CA VAL A 223 -12.84 -25.22 8.81
C VAL A 223 -12.70 -24.44 10.12
N SER A 224 -13.19 -25.04 11.21
CA SER A 224 -12.94 -24.58 12.57
C SER A 224 -11.64 -25.20 13.06
N ILE A 225 -10.66 -24.38 13.46
CA ILE A 225 -9.43 -24.86 14.13
C ILE A 225 -9.74 -25.23 15.60
N ASP A 226 -10.84 -24.74 16.17
CA ASP A 226 -11.32 -25.18 17.48
C ASP A 226 -12.21 -26.41 17.32
N GLY A 227 -11.64 -27.58 17.60
CA GLY A 227 -12.32 -28.87 17.67
C GLY A 227 -13.28 -28.99 18.86
N LYS A 228 -14.18 -28.01 19.06
CA LYS A 228 -15.14 -28.04 20.17
C LYS A 228 -16.61 -27.98 19.82
N GLU A 229 -17.00 -27.64 18.59
CA GLU A 229 -18.42 -27.67 18.21
C GLU A 229 -18.60 -28.15 16.77
N ALA A 230 -18.45 -29.46 16.56
CA ALA A 230 -19.07 -30.15 15.43
C ALA A 230 -19.99 -31.22 16.01
N GLY A 231 -21.28 -31.05 15.72
CA GLY A 231 -22.40 -31.68 16.41
C GLY A 231 -22.37 -33.21 16.45
N ASN A 232 -23.16 -33.73 17.39
CA ASN A 232 -23.58 -35.13 17.50
C ASN A 232 -23.71 -35.81 16.14
N VAL A 233 -22.67 -36.54 15.74
CA VAL A 233 -22.73 -37.46 14.61
C VAL A 233 -23.52 -38.66 15.12
N LEU A 234 -24.84 -38.64 14.91
CA LEU A 234 -25.70 -39.79 15.19
C LEU A 234 -25.22 -40.97 14.32
N PRO A 235 -24.85 -42.12 14.90
CA PRO A 235 -24.43 -43.27 14.11
C PRO A 235 -25.64 -43.81 13.34
N LEU A 236 -25.44 -44.06 12.04
CA LEU A 236 -26.38 -44.75 11.17
C LEU A 236 -26.75 -46.10 11.79
N LYS A 237 -28.03 -46.22 12.19
CA LYS A 237 -28.65 -47.46 12.64
C LYS A 237 -28.45 -48.52 11.56
N LYS A 238 -27.59 -49.51 11.83
CA LYS A 238 -27.52 -50.73 11.01
C LYS A 238 -28.89 -51.41 11.10
N GLY A 239 -29.52 -51.59 9.94
CA GLY A 239 -30.75 -52.34 9.79
C GLY A 239 -30.59 -53.78 10.29
N ALA A 240 -31.69 -54.28 10.86
CA ALA A 240 -31.89 -55.65 11.29
C ALA A 240 -31.87 -56.64 10.12
#